data_AF-A0A4Q7DV92-F1
#
_entry.id   AF-A0A4Q7DV92-F1
#
_cell.length_a   1.000
_cell.length_b   1.000
_cell.length_c   1.000
_cell.angle_alpha   90.00
_cell.angle_beta   90.00
_cell.angle_gamma   90.00
#
_symmetry.space_group_name_H-M   'P 1'
#
loop_
_entity.id
_entity.type
_entity.pdbx_description
1 polymer ?
#
loop_
_entity_poly.entity_id
_entity_poly.type
_entity_poly.pdbx_seq_one_letter_code
_entity_poly.pdbx_strand_id
1 'polypeptide(L)'
;MQTSAITKLKKIGLSEESIDFLLQFYTGAVNAYGIISLEDLYGLYKDIKRQNHDYPEITFDQFLTFGEVIGSKLLEHYAIFSPEIINKYFNDSGIPLTSPLLVHESVAWKEDSIHEIWYLYMDLCEFSSKFYLTPDDLRDFAEHQETADDRAFQKILAELKAFGKPLDQVESQIYPNDTGINEITKLVTYAYQTSPGNLEAASEEFENLSLFYRLDYGKHTFQEICTLMKRALYDLPCWGLGGYTYGKMMGIPKEDITENDFFDDSFYKDDNDLFDLDEDDVLTDHLQQLGQALLDLASDTHPHAAMRKKASYPKRLLDKTMKKRYADAGFDTDKLDFLHKFFQAAVNLYGVIELVDLAQIYEDIKDKNHYPDISDDEFIDFAELVRREKVPYYVFEQHELFKNGIDLEFERILVDADLLGPDGLKSLEGVYNVYFSEYANVYWEPEDMLAYTGHQQEKEELDMLAYFTQLGSRDAKIVSLESKDLARKIVDHFLWTSKSGFQEADPIPKEEFRQLLANGGKTFNKEIEDNILELIRNYDKNRHVYVLKGWTTDEWNSNPDIHGEQVQKIKAMQALLDMIKKSKDPE
;
A
#
# COMPACT_ATOMS: atom_id res chain seq x y z
N MET A 1 -28.61 10.70 24.00
CA MET A 1 -29.60 10.03 23.12
C MET A 1 -30.92 10.77 23.09
N GLN A 2 -31.52 11.04 21.93
CA GLN A 2 -32.82 11.71 21.81
C GLN A 2 -33.95 10.80 22.33
N THR A 3 -34.86 11.34 23.15
CA THR A 3 -36.06 10.67 23.70
C THR A 3 -36.92 9.94 22.65
N SER A 4 -36.82 10.37 21.39
CA SER A 4 -37.46 9.75 20.22
C SER A 4 -36.93 8.33 19.90
N ALA A 5 -35.63 8.08 19.98
CA ALA A 5 -35.01 6.79 19.65
C ALA A 5 -35.39 5.71 20.69
N ILE A 6 -35.27 6.04 21.98
CA ILE A 6 -35.66 5.16 23.09
C ILE A 6 -37.16 4.82 22.99
N THR A 7 -38.00 5.77 22.58
CA THR A 7 -39.43 5.53 22.39
C THR A 7 -39.72 4.56 21.25
N LYS A 8 -38.93 4.54 20.16
CA LYS A 8 -39.04 3.56 19.08
C LYS A 8 -38.59 2.17 19.54
N LEU A 9 -37.48 2.08 20.27
CA LEU A 9 -36.94 0.81 20.79
C LEU A 9 -37.88 0.16 21.82
N LYS A 10 -38.53 0.95 22.68
CA LYS A 10 -39.56 0.42 23.59
C LYS A 10 -40.80 -0.14 22.87
N LYS A 11 -41.15 0.41 21.70
CA LYS A 11 -42.31 -0.05 20.91
C LYS A 11 -42.09 -1.42 20.25
N ILE A 12 -40.83 -1.81 20.01
CA ILE A 12 -40.47 -3.14 19.50
C ILE A 12 -40.22 -4.17 20.62
N GLY A 13 -40.55 -3.80 21.87
CA GLY A 13 -40.52 -4.71 23.02
C GLY A 13 -39.19 -4.77 23.77
N LEU A 14 -38.22 -3.89 23.51
CA LEU A 14 -37.00 -3.79 24.31
C LEU A 14 -37.28 -3.06 25.65
N SER A 15 -36.86 -3.68 26.76
CA SER A 15 -36.86 -3.03 28.08
C SER A 15 -35.77 -1.96 28.19
N GLU A 16 -35.85 -1.06 29.17
CA GLU A 16 -34.75 -0.10 29.42
C GLU A 16 -33.43 -0.81 29.71
N GLU A 17 -33.47 -1.89 30.49
CA GLU A 17 -32.30 -2.73 30.78
C GLU A 17 -31.70 -3.37 29.53
N SER A 18 -32.55 -3.82 28.58
CA SER A 18 -32.06 -4.40 27.32
C SER A 18 -31.44 -3.35 26.41
N ILE A 19 -31.94 -2.12 26.43
CA ILE A 19 -31.39 -1.00 25.66
C ILE A 19 -30.02 -0.61 26.22
N ASP A 20 -29.88 -0.49 27.54
CA ASP A 20 -28.60 -0.18 28.20
C ASP A 20 -27.57 -1.30 27.97
N PHE A 21 -28.01 -2.56 28.08
CA PHE A 21 -27.20 -3.72 27.74
C PHE A 21 -26.68 -3.65 26.29
N LEU A 22 -27.56 -3.41 25.31
CA LEU A 22 -27.16 -3.35 23.90
C LEU A 22 -26.22 -2.18 23.62
N LEU A 23 -26.36 -1.05 24.31
CA LEU A 23 -25.42 0.06 24.19
C LEU A 23 -24.01 -0.34 24.61
N GLN A 24 -23.87 -0.90 25.82
CA GLN A 24 -22.58 -1.36 26.33
C GLN A 24 -22.01 -2.50 25.47
N PHE A 25 -22.87 -3.41 25.03
CA PHE A 25 -22.48 -4.55 24.20
C PHE A 25 -21.93 -4.09 22.84
N TYR A 26 -22.60 -3.14 22.16
CA TYR A 26 -22.12 -2.60 20.89
C TYR A 26 -20.83 -1.79 21.06
N THR A 27 -20.71 -0.99 22.14
CA THR A 27 -19.47 -0.26 22.44
C THR A 27 -18.31 -1.23 22.70
N GLY A 28 -18.53 -2.29 23.50
CA GLY A 28 -17.53 -3.32 23.72
C GLY A 28 -17.12 -4.05 22.45
N ALA A 29 -18.09 -4.33 21.56
CA ALA A 29 -17.84 -4.95 20.27
C ALA A 29 -16.93 -4.10 19.36
N VAL A 30 -17.20 -2.79 19.23
CA VAL A 30 -16.34 -1.94 18.39
C VAL A 30 -14.95 -1.75 18.97
N ASN A 31 -14.82 -1.70 20.29
CA ASN A 31 -13.51 -1.57 20.94
C ASN A 31 -12.68 -2.86 20.76
N ALA A 32 -13.33 -4.03 20.83
CA ALA A 32 -12.68 -5.32 20.64
C ALA A 32 -12.35 -5.60 19.15
N TYR A 33 -13.26 -5.30 18.23
CA TYR A 33 -13.17 -5.79 16.84
C TYR A 33 -12.98 -4.70 15.78
N GLY A 34 -13.21 -3.42 16.11
CA GLY A 34 -13.13 -2.30 15.17
C GLY A 34 -14.29 -2.26 14.19
N ILE A 35 -14.38 -3.28 13.33
CA ILE A 35 -15.46 -3.45 12.35
C ILE A 35 -15.99 -4.87 12.40
N ILE A 36 -17.31 -5.02 12.51
CA ILE A 36 -17.97 -6.33 12.50
C ILE A 36 -19.36 -6.25 11.87
N SER A 37 -19.79 -7.30 11.19
CA SER A 37 -21.17 -7.38 10.70
C SER A 37 -22.13 -7.67 11.85
N LEU A 38 -23.32 -7.07 11.84
CA LEU A 38 -24.32 -7.33 12.90
C LEU A 38 -24.78 -8.80 12.94
N GLU A 39 -24.69 -9.53 11.83
CA GLU A 39 -24.93 -10.97 11.76
C GLU A 39 -23.86 -11.76 12.53
N ASP A 40 -22.58 -11.48 12.27
CA ASP A 40 -21.45 -12.11 12.97
C ASP A 40 -21.48 -11.76 14.47
N LEU A 41 -21.76 -10.49 14.79
CA LEU A 41 -21.89 -10.02 16.17
C LEU A 41 -23.07 -10.67 16.91
N TYR A 42 -24.20 -10.90 16.23
CA TYR A 42 -25.31 -11.64 16.83
C TYR A 42 -24.98 -13.13 17.03
N GLY A 43 -24.15 -13.71 16.15
CA GLY A 43 -23.50 -15.01 16.34
C GLY A 43 -22.77 -15.06 17.68
N LEU A 44 -21.86 -14.11 17.89
CA LEU A 44 -21.09 -13.98 19.14
C LEU A 44 -21.98 -13.78 20.36
N TYR A 45 -23.00 -12.91 20.27
CA TYR A 45 -23.96 -12.72 21.36
C TYR A 45 -24.61 -14.05 21.80
N LYS A 46 -25.01 -14.91 20.85
CA LYS A 46 -25.59 -16.22 21.18
C LYS A 46 -24.58 -17.14 21.86
N ASP A 47 -23.33 -17.12 21.41
CA ASP A 47 -22.28 -17.96 21.97
C ASP A 47 -21.85 -17.52 23.37
N ILE A 48 -21.72 -16.22 23.61
CA ILE A 48 -21.46 -15.65 24.94
C ILE A 48 -22.62 -15.97 25.87
N LYS A 49 -23.87 -15.74 25.45
CA LYS A 49 -25.06 -16.03 26.26
C LYS A 49 -25.21 -17.49 26.67
N ARG A 50 -24.77 -18.44 25.83
CA ARG A 50 -24.75 -19.87 26.21
C ARG A 50 -23.90 -20.12 27.45
N GLN A 51 -22.90 -19.27 27.69
CA GLN A 51 -21.94 -19.36 28.78
C GLN A 51 -22.27 -18.38 29.92
N ASN A 52 -22.90 -17.24 29.59
CA ASN A 52 -23.27 -16.16 30.50
C ASN A 52 -24.79 -15.98 30.56
N HIS A 53 -25.42 -16.53 31.61
CA HIS A 53 -26.87 -16.48 31.80
C HIS A 53 -27.42 -15.10 32.15
N ASP A 54 -26.56 -14.12 32.45
CA ASP A 54 -26.98 -12.76 32.76
C ASP A 54 -27.33 -11.95 31.50
N TYR A 55 -27.04 -12.49 30.30
CA TYR A 55 -27.40 -11.85 29.04
C TYR A 55 -28.91 -11.94 28.79
N PRO A 56 -29.61 -10.80 28.56
CA PRO A 56 -31.05 -10.77 28.35
C PRO A 56 -31.43 -11.53 27.07
N GLU A 57 -32.68 -11.98 26.95
CA GLU A 57 -33.20 -12.60 25.71
C GLU A 57 -33.51 -11.54 24.65
N ILE A 58 -32.72 -11.51 23.57
CA ILE A 58 -32.87 -10.55 22.48
C ILE A 58 -32.94 -11.31 21.15
N THR A 59 -34.00 -11.08 20.39
CA THR A 59 -34.16 -11.69 19.06
C THR A 59 -33.26 -10.98 18.05
N PHE A 60 -32.93 -11.67 16.94
CA PHE A 60 -32.16 -11.06 15.86
C PHE A 60 -32.83 -9.80 15.31
N ASP A 61 -34.15 -9.81 15.14
CA ASP A 61 -34.91 -8.64 14.69
C ASP A 61 -34.78 -7.45 15.65
N GLN A 62 -34.82 -7.71 16.97
CA GLN A 62 -34.64 -6.67 17.98
C GLN A 62 -33.20 -6.12 17.98
N PHE A 63 -32.22 -6.99 17.80
CA PHE A 63 -30.80 -6.65 17.69
C PHE A 63 -30.52 -5.79 16.46
N LEU A 64 -30.99 -6.22 15.29
CA LEU A 64 -30.87 -5.50 14.02
C LEU A 64 -31.59 -4.16 14.07
N THR A 65 -32.85 -4.14 14.53
CA THR A 65 -33.62 -2.89 14.65
C THR A 65 -32.97 -1.92 15.65
N PHE A 66 -32.36 -2.42 16.71
CA PHE A 66 -31.58 -1.58 17.61
C PHE A 66 -30.44 -0.89 16.85
N GLY A 67 -29.64 -1.66 16.11
CA GLY A 67 -28.57 -1.11 15.27
C GLY A 67 -29.08 -0.07 14.26
N GLU A 68 -30.16 -0.36 13.54
CA GLU A 68 -30.74 0.56 12.55
C GLU A 68 -31.31 1.85 13.17
N VAL A 69 -31.98 1.76 14.33
CA VAL A 69 -32.58 2.92 15.02
C VAL A 69 -31.51 3.84 15.60
N ILE A 70 -30.39 3.28 16.03
CA ILE A 70 -29.22 4.01 16.51
C ILE A 70 -28.36 4.52 15.33
N GLY A 71 -28.47 3.87 14.17
CA GLY A 71 -27.84 4.25 12.91
C GLY A 71 -28.33 5.58 12.35
N SER A 72 -27.76 6.68 12.86
CA SER A 72 -27.60 7.99 12.20
C SER A 72 -27.07 9.02 13.22
N LYS A 73 -25.78 9.37 13.11
CA LYS A 73 -25.12 10.54 13.76
C LYS A 73 -25.37 10.75 15.27
N LEU A 74 -25.42 9.70 16.11
CA LEU A 74 -25.91 9.86 17.49
C LEU A 74 -25.08 9.24 18.62
N LEU A 75 -23.95 8.59 18.35
CA LEU A 75 -23.07 8.08 19.42
C LEU A 75 -21.63 8.51 19.18
N GLU A 76 -20.98 8.96 20.26
CA GLU A 76 -19.60 9.44 20.29
C GLU A 76 -18.56 8.32 20.10
N HIS A 77 -18.95 7.08 19.80
CA HIS A 77 -18.03 5.92 19.82
C HIS A 77 -18.13 4.98 18.60
N TYR A 78 -19.25 4.96 17.87
CA TYR A 78 -19.39 4.11 16.69
C TYR A 78 -20.47 4.59 15.72
N ALA A 79 -20.38 4.12 14.48
CA ALA A 79 -21.34 4.31 13.41
C ALA A 79 -21.83 2.97 12.86
N ILE A 80 -23.02 2.96 12.27
CA ILE A 80 -23.61 1.80 11.62
C ILE A 80 -23.89 2.13 10.16
N PHE A 81 -23.40 1.29 9.26
CA PHE A 81 -23.53 1.46 7.82
C PHE A 81 -24.42 0.37 7.24
N SER A 82 -25.45 0.77 6.50
CA SER A 82 -26.37 -0.17 5.87
C SER A 82 -25.73 -0.85 4.66
N PRO A 83 -26.12 -2.09 4.35
CA PRO A 83 -25.61 -2.80 3.17
C PRO A 83 -25.90 -2.05 1.87
N GLU A 84 -27.06 -1.39 1.77
CA GLU A 84 -27.43 -0.60 0.59
C GLU A 84 -26.44 0.54 0.31
N ILE A 85 -25.91 1.18 1.35
CA ILE A 85 -24.94 2.26 1.21
C ILE A 85 -23.60 1.69 0.76
N ILE A 86 -23.11 0.65 1.41
CA ILE A 86 -21.81 0.02 1.09
C ILE A 86 -21.85 -0.61 -0.32
N ASN A 87 -22.84 -1.46 -0.59
CA ASN A 87 -22.95 -2.17 -1.87
C ASN A 87 -23.15 -1.24 -3.07
N LYS A 88 -23.72 -0.04 -2.87
CA LYS A 88 -23.82 0.97 -3.95
C LYS A 88 -22.45 1.34 -4.54
N TYR A 89 -21.39 1.27 -3.74
CA TYR A 89 -20.03 1.58 -4.18
C TYR A 89 -19.22 0.34 -4.59
N PHE A 90 -19.73 -0.90 -4.38
CA PHE A 90 -18.92 -2.13 -4.45
C PHE A 90 -19.55 -3.32 -5.22
N ASN A 91 -20.47 -3.06 -6.16
CA ASN A 91 -21.17 -4.09 -6.94
C ASN A 91 -20.28 -5.03 -7.78
N ASP A 92 -19.01 -4.70 -8.01
CA ASP A 92 -18.12 -5.45 -8.91
C ASP A 92 -17.35 -6.60 -8.23
N SER A 93 -17.41 -6.71 -6.89
CA SER A 93 -16.60 -7.65 -6.07
C SER A 93 -17.23 -9.04 -5.83
N GLY A 94 -18.39 -9.33 -6.42
CA GLY A 94 -18.97 -10.68 -6.50
C GLY A 94 -19.71 -11.23 -5.26
N ILE A 95 -19.59 -10.64 -4.06
CA ILE A 95 -20.41 -11.02 -2.89
C ILE A 95 -20.93 -9.75 -2.19
N PRO A 96 -22.23 -9.42 -2.31
CA PRO A 96 -22.78 -8.25 -1.66
C PRO A 96 -22.82 -8.43 -0.14
N LEU A 97 -22.57 -7.35 0.59
CA LEU A 97 -22.80 -7.31 2.03
C LEU A 97 -24.28 -7.58 2.31
N THR A 98 -24.58 -8.52 3.21
CA THR A 98 -25.95 -8.94 3.56
C THR A 98 -26.45 -8.36 4.88
N SER A 99 -25.53 -7.93 5.75
CA SER A 99 -25.81 -7.41 7.09
C SER A 99 -25.15 -6.05 7.30
N PRO A 100 -25.78 -5.10 8.02
CA PRO A 100 -25.13 -3.83 8.36
C PRO A 100 -23.79 -4.03 9.06
N LEU A 101 -22.86 -3.09 8.85
CA LEU A 101 -21.59 -3.04 9.54
C LEU A 101 -21.67 -2.12 10.74
N LEU A 102 -21.17 -2.60 11.87
CA LEU A 102 -20.86 -1.82 13.05
C LEU A 102 -19.39 -1.39 12.96
N VAL A 103 -19.13 -0.09 13.01
CA VAL A 103 -17.82 0.52 12.70
C VAL A 103 -17.40 1.46 13.83
N HIS A 104 -16.19 1.27 14.36
CA HIS A 104 -15.59 2.14 15.38
C HIS A 104 -15.43 3.58 14.88
N GLU A 105 -15.58 4.57 15.76
CA GLU A 105 -15.54 6.00 15.39
C GLU A 105 -14.26 6.41 14.67
N SER A 106 -13.10 5.87 15.07
CA SER A 106 -11.80 6.19 14.48
C SER A 106 -11.72 5.85 12.99
N VAL A 107 -12.49 4.87 12.54
CA VAL A 107 -12.60 4.50 11.13
C VAL A 107 -13.66 5.38 10.42
N ALA A 108 -14.76 5.67 11.10
CA ALA A 108 -15.89 6.41 10.54
C ALA A 108 -15.66 7.93 10.40
N TRP A 109 -14.54 8.46 10.91
CA TRP A 109 -14.27 9.88 11.05
C TRP A 109 -13.82 10.60 9.76
N LYS A 110 -13.29 9.88 8.75
CA LYS A 110 -12.89 10.49 7.47
C LYS A 110 -14.12 10.76 6.60
N GLU A 111 -14.32 12.00 6.14
CA GLU A 111 -15.54 12.43 5.42
C GLU A 111 -15.77 11.68 4.08
N ASP A 112 -14.78 10.95 3.55
CA ASP A 112 -14.85 10.10 2.34
C ASP A 112 -14.85 8.57 2.62
N SER A 113 -15.14 8.17 3.86
CA SER A 113 -14.82 6.85 4.49
C SER A 113 -15.49 5.58 3.96
N ILE A 114 -16.49 5.62 3.07
CA ILE A 114 -17.21 4.38 2.70
C ILE A 114 -16.28 3.36 2.03
N HIS A 115 -15.30 3.82 1.24
CA HIS A 115 -14.37 2.93 0.59
C HIS A 115 -13.35 2.34 1.57
N GLU A 116 -12.77 3.18 2.42
CA GLU A 116 -11.83 2.73 3.45
C GLU A 116 -12.48 1.76 4.45
N ILE A 117 -13.74 1.98 4.83
CA ILE A 117 -14.49 1.08 5.71
C ILE A 117 -14.64 -0.30 5.07
N TRP A 118 -14.95 -0.36 3.76
CA TRP A 118 -15.09 -1.62 3.07
C TRP A 118 -13.76 -2.37 2.95
N TYR A 119 -12.69 -1.69 2.52
CA TYR A 119 -11.37 -2.31 2.42
C TYR A 119 -10.86 -2.79 3.77
N LEU A 120 -10.97 -1.96 4.81
CA LEU A 120 -10.57 -2.36 6.16
C LEU A 120 -11.42 -3.54 6.67
N TYR A 121 -12.73 -3.55 6.42
CA TYR A 121 -13.57 -4.70 6.78
C TYR A 121 -13.12 -5.98 6.06
N MET A 122 -12.79 -5.90 4.78
CA MET A 122 -12.31 -7.04 3.99
C MET A 122 -10.95 -7.53 4.49
N ASP A 123 -9.99 -6.63 4.70
CA ASP A 123 -8.67 -6.94 5.24
C ASP A 123 -8.79 -7.61 6.62
N LEU A 124 -9.61 -7.05 7.52
CA LEU A 124 -9.86 -7.64 8.84
C LEU A 124 -10.51 -9.02 8.71
N CYS A 125 -11.46 -9.21 7.81
CA CYS A 125 -12.09 -10.52 7.57
C CYS A 125 -11.09 -11.54 7.01
N GLU A 126 -10.17 -11.12 6.18
CA GLU A 126 -9.12 -11.96 5.61
C GLU A 126 -8.10 -12.37 6.69
N PHE A 127 -7.53 -11.40 7.40
CA PHE A 127 -6.51 -11.65 8.42
C PHE A 127 -7.05 -12.45 9.60
N SER A 128 -8.22 -12.08 10.11
CA SER A 128 -8.85 -12.83 11.20
C SER A 128 -9.50 -14.12 10.70
N SER A 129 -9.72 -14.31 9.40
CA SER A 129 -10.61 -15.36 8.87
C SER A 129 -12.00 -15.34 9.53
N LYS A 130 -12.45 -14.17 9.98
CA LYS A 130 -13.63 -13.95 10.85
C LYS A 130 -13.59 -14.73 12.17
N PHE A 131 -12.40 -15.06 12.64
CA PHE A 131 -12.19 -15.64 13.97
C PHE A 131 -12.14 -14.52 15.01
N TYR A 132 -13.29 -14.26 15.62
CA TYR A 132 -13.41 -13.26 16.66
C TYR A 132 -13.13 -13.85 18.05
N LEU A 133 -12.47 -13.07 18.92
CA LEU A 133 -12.39 -13.36 20.35
C LEU A 133 -13.82 -13.50 20.88
N THR A 134 -14.11 -14.60 21.55
CA THR A 134 -15.38 -14.78 22.28
C THR A 134 -15.09 -14.63 23.79
N PRO A 135 -15.24 -13.43 24.37
CA PRO A 135 -15.00 -13.21 25.80
C PRO A 135 -16.17 -13.71 26.66
N ASP A 136 -15.95 -13.84 27.98
CA ASP A 136 -17.01 -14.17 28.94
C ASP A 136 -18.08 -13.07 29.02
N ASP A 137 -17.66 -11.80 28.87
CA ASP A 137 -18.54 -10.66 28.73
C ASP A 137 -17.93 -9.60 27.81
N LEU A 138 -18.60 -9.28 26.71
CA LEU A 138 -18.14 -8.27 25.76
C LEU A 138 -18.23 -6.84 26.32
N ARG A 139 -19.06 -6.62 27.34
CA ARG A 139 -19.21 -5.31 27.99
C ARG A 139 -17.97 -4.90 28.76
N ASP A 140 -17.09 -5.83 29.13
CA ASP A 140 -15.81 -5.55 29.77
C ASP A 140 -14.90 -4.68 28.88
N PHE A 141 -15.16 -4.65 27.57
CA PHE A 141 -14.44 -3.82 26.61
C PHE A 141 -15.11 -2.47 26.35
N ALA A 142 -16.28 -2.19 26.94
CA ALA A 142 -17.02 -0.95 26.68
C ALA A 142 -16.31 0.29 27.25
N GLU A 143 -15.52 0.12 28.31
CA GLU A 143 -14.70 1.17 28.91
C GLU A 143 -13.24 0.71 28.93
N HIS A 144 -12.34 1.48 28.32
CA HIS A 144 -10.90 1.20 28.42
C HIS A 144 -10.40 1.54 29.83
N GLN A 145 -9.85 0.55 30.53
CA GLN A 145 -9.17 0.78 31.81
C GLN A 145 -7.72 1.16 31.56
N GLU A 146 -7.39 2.44 31.81
CA GLU A 146 -6.05 2.96 31.63
C GLU A 146 -5.02 2.20 32.50
N THR A 147 -4.04 1.58 31.83
CA THR A 147 -3.00 0.78 32.47
C THR A 147 -1.90 1.65 33.10
N ALA A 148 -0.99 1.03 33.87
CA ALA A 148 0.18 1.75 34.38
C ALA A 148 1.12 2.18 33.24
N ASP A 149 1.19 1.39 32.17
CA ASP A 149 2.01 1.69 30.99
C ASP A 149 1.39 2.82 30.16
N ASP A 150 0.05 2.85 30.01
CA ASP A 150 -0.67 3.95 29.35
C ASP A 150 -0.35 5.30 30.01
N ARG A 151 -0.46 5.36 31.35
CA ARG A 151 -0.11 6.55 32.12
C ARG A 151 1.36 6.92 32.00
N ALA A 152 2.25 5.93 31.96
CA ALA A 152 3.68 6.16 31.80
C ALA A 152 4.00 6.75 30.42
N PHE A 153 3.40 6.19 29.37
CA PHE A 153 3.55 6.66 28.00
C PHE A 153 3.02 8.08 27.84
N GLN A 154 1.79 8.38 28.25
CA GLN A 154 1.23 9.73 28.19
C GLN A 154 2.04 10.75 28.99
N LYS A 155 2.53 10.36 30.18
CA LYS A 155 3.38 11.23 30.99
C LYS A 155 4.67 11.60 30.26
N ILE A 156 5.30 10.66 29.56
CA ILE A 156 6.51 10.95 28.79
C ILE A 156 6.19 11.82 27.59
N LEU A 157 5.11 11.56 26.86
CA LEU A 157 4.66 12.44 25.76
C LEU A 157 4.46 13.88 26.22
N ALA A 158 3.92 14.09 27.43
CA ALA A 158 3.76 15.43 28.02
C ALA A 158 5.08 16.14 28.38
N GLU A 159 6.18 15.39 28.54
CA GLU A 159 7.52 15.97 28.75
C GLU A 159 8.19 16.37 27.42
N LEU A 160 7.69 15.87 26.28
CA LEU A 160 8.21 16.19 24.95
C LEU A 160 7.77 17.58 24.49
N LYS A 161 8.52 18.12 23.53
CA LYS A 161 8.17 19.39 22.87
C LYS A 161 8.05 19.22 21.37
N ALA A 162 7.09 19.89 20.77
CA ALA A 162 6.99 20.09 19.33
C ALA A 162 7.01 21.58 19.04
N PHE A 163 7.77 22.00 18.03
CA PHE A 163 7.90 23.42 17.64
C PHE A 163 8.26 24.36 18.81
N GLY A 164 9.05 23.87 19.77
CA GLY A 164 9.49 24.62 20.95
C GLY A 164 8.45 24.75 22.08
N LYS A 165 7.28 24.13 21.97
CA LYS A 165 6.22 24.12 23.00
C LYS A 165 5.99 22.70 23.54
N PRO A 166 5.57 22.55 24.80
CA PRO A 166 5.09 21.27 25.33
C PRO A 166 3.99 20.66 24.44
N LEU A 167 4.04 19.35 24.23
CA LEU A 167 3.17 18.65 23.29
C LEU A 167 1.68 18.71 23.68
N ASP A 168 1.36 18.86 24.97
CA ASP A 168 0.01 19.09 25.50
C ASP A 168 -0.57 20.47 25.13
N GLN A 169 0.29 21.41 24.74
CA GLN A 169 -0.06 22.77 24.30
C GLN A 169 0.02 22.94 22.79
N VAL A 170 0.32 21.86 22.06
CA VAL A 170 0.30 21.85 20.60
C VAL A 170 -1.07 21.33 20.16
N GLU A 171 -1.75 22.13 19.35
CA GLU A 171 -3.02 21.70 18.74
C GLU A 171 -2.77 20.59 17.74
N SER A 172 -3.60 19.56 17.82
CA SER A 172 -3.65 18.46 16.87
C SER A 172 -3.87 19.00 15.45
N GLN A 173 -3.07 18.52 14.49
CA GLN A 173 -3.17 18.87 13.08
C GLN A 173 -4.20 18.01 12.34
N ILE A 174 -4.53 16.85 12.90
CA ILE A 174 -5.47 15.89 12.32
C ILE A 174 -6.83 16.00 13.01
N TYR A 175 -6.90 15.96 14.33
CA TYR A 175 -8.16 15.99 15.10
C TYR A 175 -8.48 17.40 15.65
N PRO A 176 -9.48 18.12 15.10
CA PRO A 176 -9.80 19.47 15.53
C PRO A 176 -10.18 19.55 17.02
N ASN A 177 -9.65 20.55 17.73
CA ASN A 177 -9.83 20.77 19.17
C ASN A 177 -9.18 19.72 20.08
N ASP A 178 -8.26 18.91 19.56
CA ASP A 178 -7.49 17.96 20.34
C ASP A 178 -6.03 18.41 20.51
N THR A 179 -5.26 17.69 21.32
CA THR A 179 -3.83 17.97 21.57
C THR A 179 -2.93 17.04 20.76
N GLY A 180 -1.68 17.45 20.49
CA GLY A 180 -0.68 16.61 19.82
C GLY A 180 -0.40 15.29 20.56
N ILE A 181 -0.52 15.28 21.90
CA ILE A 181 -0.42 14.05 22.71
C ILE A 181 -1.53 13.07 22.35
N ASN A 182 -2.77 13.57 22.30
CA ASN A 182 -3.94 12.75 22.01
C ASN A 182 -3.93 12.27 20.56
N GLU A 183 -3.51 13.12 19.61
CA GLU A 183 -3.32 12.72 18.21
C GLU A 183 -2.32 11.57 18.10
N ILE A 184 -1.13 11.72 18.68
CA ILE A 184 -0.09 10.67 18.65
C ILE A 184 -0.62 9.39 19.27
N THR A 185 -1.24 9.47 20.45
CA THR A 185 -1.79 8.29 21.14
C THR A 185 -2.86 7.59 20.29
N LYS A 186 -3.75 8.34 19.65
CA LYS A 186 -4.82 7.79 18.81
C LYS A 186 -4.26 7.10 17.56
N LEU A 187 -3.31 7.72 16.86
CA LEU A 187 -2.78 7.20 15.60
C LEU A 187 -1.89 5.97 15.80
N VAL A 188 -1.02 5.95 16.81
CA VAL A 188 -0.21 4.75 17.08
C VAL A 188 -1.08 3.58 17.55
N THR A 189 -2.15 3.86 18.30
CA THR A 189 -3.13 2.85 18.70
C THR A 189 -3.90 2.33 17.49
N TYR A 190 -4.35 3.22 16.60
CA TYR A 190 -5.04 2.87 15.37
C TYR A 190 -4.16 2.01 14.45
N ALA A 191 -2.89 2.37 14.26
CA ALA A 191 -1.93 1.59 13.48
C ALA A 191 -1.75 0.17 14.04
N TYR A 192 -1.60 0.04 15.36
CA TYR A 192 -1.56 -1.28 16.01
C TYR A 192 -2.85 -2.07 15.81
N GLN A 193 -4.01 -1.46 16.07
CA GLN A 193 -5.30 -2.14 16.05
C GLN A 193 -5.69 -2.62 14.65
N THR A 194 -5.40 -1.85 13.62
CA THR A 194 -5.70 -2.19 12.22
C THR A 194 -4.70 -3.16 11.59
N SER A 195 -3.47 -3.21 12.13
CA SER A 195 -2.47 -4.21 11.72
C SER A 195 -2.83 -5.62 12.23
N PRO A 196 -2.28 -6.70 11.65
CA PRO A 196 -2.46 -8.07 12.15
C PRO A 196 -1.60 -8.33 13.41
N GLY A 197 -1.78 -7.50 14.45
CA GLY A 197 -1.03 -7.60 15.71
C GLY A 197 0.42 -7.19 15.57
N ASN A 198 0.75 -6.20 14.73
CA ASN A 198 2.11 -5.74 14.57
C ASN A 198 2.40 -4.50 15.43
N LEU A 199 3.07 -4.69 16.57
CA LEU A 199 3.58 -3.58 17.39
C LEU A 199 4.58 -2.68 16.64
N GLU A 200 5.15 -3.16 15.52
CA GLU A 200 6.03 -2.37 14.66
C GLU A 200 5.27 -1.35 13.82
N ALA A 201 4.04 -1.66 13.38
CA ALA A 201 3.22 -0.68 12.66
C ALA A 201 2.96 0.57 13.50
N ALA A 202 2.75 0.40 14.82
CA ALA A 202 2.66 1.51 15.75
C ALA A 202 3.99 2.28 15.93
N SER A 203 5.13 1.59 15.74
CA SER A 203 6.46 2.19 15.89
C SER A 203 6.84 3.01 14.66
N GLU A 204 6.57 2.49 13.47
CA GLU A 204 6.69 3.22 12.20
C GLU A 204 5.79 4.46 12.21
N GLU A 205 4.54 4.33 12.67
CA GLU A 205 3.62 5.48 12.80
C GLU A 205 4.15 6.51 13.80
N PHE A 206 4.69 6.06 14.94
CA PHE A 206 5.30 6.96 15.91
C PHE A 206 6.54 7.67 15.35
N GLU A 207 7.36 6.98 14.56
CA GLU A 207 8.52 7.58 13.86
C GLU A 207 8.06 8.69 12.91
N ASN A 208 7.06 8.41 12.07
CA ASN A 208 6.47 9.36 11.13
C ASN A 208 5.94 10.60 11.84
N LEU A 209 5.16 10.41 12.91
CA LEU A 209 4.63 11.51 13.71
C LEU A 209 5.75 12.29 14.41
N SER A 210 6.83 11.61 14.81
CA SER A 210 7.96 12.26 15.44
C SER A 210 8.69 13.22 14.49
N LEU A 211 8.83 12.83 13.23
CA LEU A 211 9.42 13.63 12.16
C LEU A 211 8.47 14.78 11.79
N PHE A 212 7.18 14.49 11.66
CA PHE A 212 6.14 15.46 11.34
C PHE A 212 6.08 16.60 12.37
N TYR A 213 6.01 16.25 13.66
CA TYR A 213 5.99 17.22 14.76
C TYR A 213 7.38 17.78 15.12
N ARG A 214 8.45 17.24 14.52
CA ARG A 214 9.85 17.55 14.86
C ARG A 214 10.07 17.48 16.37
N LEU A 215 9.73 16.34 16.97
CA LEU A 215 9.75 16.15 18.41
C LEU A 215 11.15 16.36 18.98
N ASP A 216 11.22 17.19 20.02
CA ASP A 216 12.38 17.32 20.89
C ASP A 216 12.20 16.37 22.09
N TYR A 217 13.02 15.33 22.10
CA TYR A 217 13.00 14.27 23.10
C TYR A 217 13.59 14.68 24.46
N GLY A 218 14.30 15.81 24.52
CA GLY A 218 14.93 16.31 25.74
C GLY A 218 15.90 15.31 26.36
N LYS A 219 15.49 14.66 27.47
CA LYS A 219 16.30 13.68 28.22
C LYS A 219 15.96 12.22 27.86
N HIS A 220 14.89 11.99 27.13
CA HIS A 220 14.42 10.66 26.73
C HIS A 220 14.99 10.30 25.36
N THR A 221 15.04 9.02 25.05
CA THR A 221 15.38 8.51 23.73
C THR A 221 14.13 8.02 23.01
N PHE A 222 14.13 8.04 21.68
CA PHE A 222 13.03 7.47 20.87
C PHE A 222 12.71 6.02 21.29
N GLN A 223 13.75 5.21 21.49
CA GLN A 223 13.62 3.78 21.81
C GLN A 223 12.94 3.52 23.16
N GLU A 224 13.25 4.31 24.20
CA GLU A 224 12.59 4.22 25.50
C GLU A 224 11.08 4.50 25.38
N ILE A 225 10.72 5.48 24.56
CA ILE A 225 9.32 5.88 24.33
C ILE A 225 8.58 4.80 23.53
N CYS A 226 9.19 4.29 22.45
CA CYS A 226 8.66 3.19 21.66
C CYS A 226 8.42 1.94 22.51
N THR A 227 9.36 1.58 23.39
CA THR A 227 9.22 0.41 24.26
C THR A 227 8.03 0.56 25.20
N LEU A 228 7.85 1.75 25.79
CA LEU A 228 6.70 2.04 26.66
C LEU A 228 5.38 2.05 25.90
N MET A 229 5.36 2.61 24.69
CA MET A 229 4.21 2.56 23.79
C MET A 229 3.83 1.11 23.46
N LYS A 230 4.79 0.27 23.06
CA LYS A 230 4.55 -1.15 22.76
C LYS A 230 3.97 -1.89 23.96
N ARG A 231 4.43 -1.60 25.18
CA ARG A 231 3.88 -2.15 26.42
C ARG A 231 2.48 -1.65 26.73
N ALA A 232 2.17 -0.39 26.47
CA ALA A 232 0.81 0.15 26.59
C ALA A 232 -0.15 -0.59 25.64
N LEU A 233 0.28 -0.84 24.40
CA LEU A 233 -0.51 -1.52 23.36
C LEU A 233 -0.63 -3.05 23.54
N TYR A 234 0.29 -3.67 24.26
CA TYR A 234 0.40 -5.13 24.35
C TYR A 234 -0.86 -5.84 24.87
N ASP A 235 -1.55 -5.24 25.85
CA ASP A 235 -2.78 -5.78 26.45
C ASP A 235 -4.05 -5.26 25.77
N LEU A 236 -3.92 -4.35 24.80
CA LEU A 236 -5.06 -3.80 24.07
C LEU A 236 -5.54 -4.80 23.00
N PRO A 237 -6.87 -4.98 22.86
CA PRO A 237 -7.44 -5.75 21.77
C PRO A 237 -6.99 -5.21 20.42
N CYS A 238 -6.55 -6.11 19.54
CA CYS A 238 -6.16 -5.78 18.17
C CYS A 238 -7.23 -6.26 17.19
N TRP A 239 -7.77 -5.34 16.39
CA TRP A 239 -8.83 -5.64 15.43
C TRP A 239 -8.36 -6.62 14.36
N GLY A 240 -7.14 -6.45 13.83
CA GLY A 240 -6.53 -7.37 12.86
C GLY A 240 -6.28 -8.78 13.39
N LEU A 241 -6.30 -8.96 14.71
CA LEU A 241 -6.26 -10.28 15.36
C LEU A 241 -7.64 -10.77 15.81
N GLY A 242 -8.73 -10.18 15.30
CA GLY A 242 -10.10 -10.54 15.70
C GLY A 242 -10.41 -10.20 17.16
N GLY A 243 -9.72 -9.22 17.74
CA GLY A 243 -9.89 -8.75 19.13
C GLY A 243 -9.04 -9.47 20.17
N TYR A 244 -8.16 -10.39 19.75
CA TYR A 244 -7.14 -10.94 20.65
C TYR A 244 -6.03 -9.91 20.90
N THR A 245 -5.41 -9.99 22.07
CA THR A 245 -4.24 -9.17 22.41
C THR A 245 -2.98 -9.78 21.81
N TYR A 246 -1.98 -8.94 21.56
CA TYR A 246 -0.66 -9.40 21.09
C TYR A 246 -0.11 -10.51 21.97
N GLY A 247 -0.14 -10.32 23.29
CA GLY A 247 0.36 -11.30 24.25
C GLY A 247 -0.31 -12.66 24.18
N LYS A 248 -1.63 -12.69 24.00
CA LYS A 248 -2.40 -13.93 23.93
C LYS A 248 -2.09 -14.72 22.65
N MET A 249 -1.79 -14.03 21.56
CA MET A 249 -1.47 -14.66 20.27
C MET A 249 0.01 -15.06 20.16
N MET A 250 0.91 -14.21 20.64
CA MET A 250 2.35 -14.41 20.46
C MET A 250 3.00 -15.19 21.60
N GLY A 251 2.38 -15.23 22.78
CA GLY A 251 2.88 -15.98 23.94
C GLY A 251 4.19 -15.42 24.54
N ILE A 252 4.61 -14.22 24.11
CA ILE A 252 5.82 -13.54 24.57
C ILE A 252 5.45 -12.72 25.82
N PRO A 253 6.09 -12.92 26.99
CA PRO A 253 5.80 -12.14 28.19
C PRO A 253 5.96 -10.63 27.97
N LYS A 254 5.09 -9.83 28.59
CA LYS A 254 5.12 -8.36 28.50
C LYS A 254 6.42 -7.76 29.04
N GLU A 255 7.08 -8.45 29.97
CA GLU A 255 8.39 -8.03 30.50
C GLU A 255 9.52 -8.17 29.49
N ASP A 256 9.36 -9.06 28.51
CA ASP A 256 10.35 -9.38 27.48
C ASP A 256 10.22 -8.49 26.23
N ILE A 257 9.32 -7.51 26.25
CA ILE A 257 9.32 -6.40 25.28
C ILE A 257 10.50 -5.48 25.63
N THR A 258 11.64 -5.73 25.00
CA THR A 258 12.87 -4.95 25.22
C THR A 258 13.16 -3.95 24.09
N GLU A 259 14.19 -3.14 24.29
CA GLU A 259 14.72 -2.19 23.30
C GLU A 259 15.13 -2.84 21.98
N ASN A 260 15.27 -4.16 21.86
CA ASN A 260 15.74 -4.85 20.64
C ASN A 260 15.08 -6.21 20.32
N ASP A 261 13.99 -6.60 20.99
CA ASP A 261 13.30 -7.88 20.72
C ASP A 261 11.95 -7.57 20.04
N PHE A 262 11.65 -7.88 18.78
CA PHE A 262 12.07 -8.97 17.91
C PHE A 262 12.25 -8.52 16.45
N PHE A 263 13.52 -8.37 16.04
CA PHE A 263 13.97 -8.99 14.80
C PHE A 263 15.11 -9.92 15.22
N ASP A 264 14.85 -11.23 15.21
CA ASP A 264 15.94 -12.15 14.98
C ASP A 264 16.45 -11.88 13.57
N ASP A 265 17.46 -11.03 13.51
CA ASP A 265 18.23 -10.72 12.32
C ASP A 265 18.85 -11.99 11.71
N SER A 266 18.83 -13.16 12.37
CA SER A 266 19.22 -14.43 11.75
C SER A 266 18.24 -14.91 10.67
N PHE A 267 17.05 -14.30 10.52
CA PHE A 267 16.17 -14.52 9.37
C PHE A 267 16.58 -13.70 8.11
N TYR A 268 17.45 -12.69 8.25
CA TYR A 268 17.92 -11.84 7.15
C TYR A 268 19.44 -11.55 7.14
N LYS A 269 20.23 -12.22 7.99
CA LYS A 269 21.70 -12.11 8.03
C LYS A 269 22.46 -13.10 7.15
N ASP A 270 21.80 -13.75 6.20
CA ASP A 270 22.48 -14.66 5.26
C ASP A 270 22.79 -14.07 3.87
N ASP A 271 22.70 -12.75 3.71
CA ASP A 271 23.05 -12.10 2.45
C ASP A 271 24.27 -11.16 2.52
N ASN A 272 25.02 -11.14 3.64
CA ASN A 272 26.25 -10.33 3.74
C ASN A 272 27.55 -11.08 4.02
N ASP A 273 27.56 -12.41 4.16
CA ASP A 273 28.80 -13.21 4.18
C ASP A 273 28.60 -14.61 3.54
N LEU A 274 28.16 -14.66 2.27
CA LEU A 274 28.13 -15.92 1.50
C LEU A 274 29.29 -16.02 0.50
N PHE A 275 30.51 -15.84 1.01
CA PHE A 275 31.68 -16.55 0.50
C PHE A 275 32.18 -17.48 1.62
N ASP A 276 32.05 -18.78 1.37
CA ASP A 276 32.59 -19.92 2.11
C ASP A 276 31.90 -20.28 3.46
N LEU A 277 31.10 -21.35 3.47
CA LEU A 277 31.50 -22.70 3.96
C LEU A 277 30.29 -23.65 4.12
N ASP A 278 30.51 -24.92 3.78
CA ASP A 278 29.67 -26.07 4.13
C ASP A 278 29.63 -26.30 5.66
N GLU A 279 28.46 -26.65 6.23
CA GLU A 279 28.22 -27.79 7.17
C GLU A 279 26.97 -27.61 8.07
N ASP A 280 26.08 -28.61 7.96
CA ASP A 280 25.26 -29.30 8.96
C ASP A 280 24.03 -28.68 9.69
N ASP A 281 22.91 -29.39 9.48
CA ASP A 281 21.64 -29.45 10.23
C ASP A 281 21.80 -29.38 11.76
N VAL A 282 21.06 -28.47 12.42
CA VAL A 282 20.20 -28.70 13.61
C VAL A 282 19.48 -27.37 13.91
N LEU A 283 18.21 -27.19 13.51
CA LEU A 283 17.21 -26.26 14.15
C LEU A 283 15.90 -26.23 13.33
N THR A 284 15.17 -27.35 13.23
CA THR A 284 13.92 -27.40 12.46
C THR A 284 12.75 -28.14 13.11
N ASP A 285 12.91 -28.66 14.34
CA ASP A 285 11.87 -29.50 14.97
C ASP A 285 10.77 -28.72 15.72
N HIS A 286 11.04 -27.51 16.22
CA HIS A 286 10.03 -26.77 17.01
C HIS A 286 8.95 -26.08 16.17
N LEU A 287 9.29 -25.62 14.97
CA LEU A 287 8.35 -24.95 14.05
C LEU A 287 7.39 -25.93 13.36
N GLN A 288 7.84 -27.18 13.16
CA GLN A 288 7.02 -28.22 12.56
C GLN A 288 5.93 -28.73 13.52
N GLN A 289 6.23 -28.76 14.83
CA GLN A 289 5.27 -29.12 15.88
C GLN A 289 4.21 -28.03 16.11
N LEU A 290 4.58 -26.75 16.01
CA LEU A 290 3.63 -25.63 16.16
C LEU A 290 2.64 -25.57 14.98
N GLY A 291 3.14 -25.78 13.76
CA GLY A 291 2.31 -25.88 12.55
C GLY A 291 1.35 -27.06 12.60
N GLN A 292 1.79 -28.21 13.12
CA GLN A 292 0.93 -29.39 13.25
C GLN A 292 -0.15 -29.21 14.32
N ALA A 293 0.16 -28.55 15.45
CA ALA A 293 -0.82 -28.28 16.51
C ALA A 293 -1.94 -27.31 16.06
N LEU A 294 -1.62 -26.32 15.22
CA LEU A 294 -2.60 -25.40 14.62
C LEU A 294 -3.45 -26.08 13.54
N LEU A 295 -2.85 -26.98 12.75
CA LEU A 295 -3.56 -27.82 11.76
C LEU A 295 -4.50 -28.83 12.42
N ASP A 296 -4.08 -29.44 13.54
CA ASP A 296 -4.90 -30.41 14.27
C ASP A 296 -6.13 -29.72 14.91
N LEU A 297 -5.98 -28.48 15.41
CA LEU A 297 -7.11 -27.69 15.96
C LEU A 297 -8.12 -27.24 14.88
N ALA A 298 -7.67 -27.03 13.65
CA ALA A 298 -8.49 -26.58 12.52
C ALA A 298 -9.09 -27.74 11.69
N SER A 299 -8.67 -28.98 11.93
CA SER A 299 -9.03 -30.14 11.11
C SER A 299 -10.39 -30.79 11.43
N ASP A 300 -11.03 -30.45 12.55
CA ASP A 300 -12.25 -31.14 13.00
C ASP A 300 -13.56 -30.60 12.44
N THR A 301 -13.56 -29.51 11.66
CA THR A 301 -14.79 -29.03 10.99
C THR A 301 -14.52 -28.47 9.58
N HIS A 302 -14.72 -29.35 8.60
CA HIS A 302 -14.98 -29.10 7.17
C HIS A 302 -13.80 -28.89 6.21
N PRO A 303 -13.90 -29.39 4.96
CA PRO A 303 -12.74 -29.73 4.14
C PRO A 303 -12.62 -28.80 2.92
N HIS A 304 -12.17 -27.56 3.07
CA HIS A 304 -11.76 -26.71 1.92
C HIS A 304 -10.79 -25.59 2.38
N ALA A 305 -9.58 -25.95 2.82
CA ALA A 305 -8.52 -24.95 3.00
C ALA A 305 -7.14 -25.62 2.89
N ALA A 306 -6.75 -25.97 1.66
CA ALA A 306 -5.33 -26.17 1.39
C ALA A 306 -4.67 -24.79 1.40
N MET A 307 -4.02 -24.44 2.51
CA MET A 307 -3.15 -23.26 2.63
C MET A 307 -2.17 -23.20 1.44
N ARG A 308 -2.34 -22.23 0.53
CA ARG A 308 -1.29 -21.85 -0.42
C ARG A 308 -0.18 -21.17 0.38
N LYS A 309 1.04 -21.72 0.34
CA LYS A 309 2.26 -21.11 0.91
C LYS A 309 2.37 -19.66 0.41
N LYS A 310 2.76 -18.73 1.30
CA LYS A 310 3.14 -17.34 0.97
C LYS A 310 4.20 -17.40 -0.15
N ALA A 311 3.81 -17.13 -1.40
CA ALA A 311 4.71 -17.23 -2.54
C ALA A 311 5.59 -15.97 -2.59
N SER A 312 6.88 -16.15 -2.36
CA SER A 312 7.89 -15.16 -2.69
C SER A 312 8.25 -15.33 -4.18
N TYR A 313 8.55 -14.22 -4.86
CA TYR A 313 8.98 -14.25 -6.26
C TYR A 313 10.14 -15.26 -6.43
N PRO A 314 10.13 -16.11 -7.48
CA PRO A 314 11.07 -17.21 -7.61
C PRO A 314 12.52 -16.73 -7.69
N LYS A 315 13.41 -17.43 -6.97
CA LYS A 315 14.85 -17.16 -6.98
C LYS A 315 15.42 -17.24 -8.40
N ARG A 316 16.17 -16.19 -8.78
CA ARG A 316 16.90 -16.11 -10.05
C ARG A 316 17.98 -17.20 -10.12
N LEU A 317 18.17 -17.77 -11.31
CA LEU A 317 19.10 -18.84 -11.61
C LEU A 317 20.32 -18.29 -12.35
N LEU A 318 21.42 -19.02 -12.27
CA LEU A 318 22.65 -18.74 -13.03
C LEU A 318 22.42 -18.93 -14.55
N ASP A 319 23.07 -18.11 -15.37
CA ASP A 319 22.95 -18.12 -16.84
C ASP A 319 23.17 -19.51 -17.47
N LYS A 320 24.13 -20.29 -16.94
CA LYS A 320 24.40 -21.65 -17.41
C LYS A 320 23.21 -22.58 -17.17
N THR A 321 22.50 -22.39 -16.07
CA THR A 321 21.29 -23.15 -15.74
C THR A 321 20.13 -22.70 -16.62
N MET A 322 19.97 -21.40 -16.86
CA MET A 322 18.94 -20.86 -17.75
C MET A 322 19.09 -21.37 -19.19
N LYS A 323 20.31 -21.30 -19.76
CA LYS A 323 20.60 -21.85 -21.10
C LYS A 323 20.22 -23.31 -21.25
N LYS A 324 20.44 -24.12 -20.20
CA LYS A 324 20.00 -25.52 -20.20
C LYS A 324 18.48 -25.63 -20.18
N ARG A 325 17.78 -24.85 -19.35
CA ARG A 325 16.32 -24.90 -19.27
C ARG A 325 15.63 -24.48 -20.57
N TYR A 326 16.12 -23.45 -21.25
CA TYR A 326 15.60 -23.06 -22.56
C TYR A 326 15.81 -24.16 -23.62
N ALA A 327 16.98 -24.81 -23.62
CA ALA A 327 17.24 -25.94 -24.51
C ALA A 327 16.34 -27.15 -24.19
N ASP A 328 16.12 -27.45 -22.90
CA ASP A 328 15.23 -28.53 -22.45
C ASP A 328 13.75 -28.24 -22.82
N ALA A 329 13.35 -26.97 -22.84
CA ALA A 329 12.04 -26.50 -23.31
C ALA A 329 11.92 -26.40 -24.85
N GLY A 330 13.00 -26.67 -25.59
CA GLY A 330 12.97 -26.74 -27.06
C GLY A 330 13.11 -25.40 -27.78
N PHE A 331 13.47 -24.31 -27.09
CA PHE A 331 13.69 -23.02 -27.74
C PHE A 331 14.93 -23.05 -28.65
N ASP A 332 14.74 -22.62 -29.90
CA ASP A 332 15.87 -22.30 -30.77
C ASP A 332 16.48 -20.93 -30.39
N THR A 333 17.70 -20.66 -30.88
CA THR A 333 18.45 -19.46 -30.49
C THR A 333 17.83 -18.17 -31.04
N ASP A 334 17.19 -18.23 -32.22
CA ASP A 334 16.66 -17.05 -32.90
C ASP A 334 15.31 -16.64 -32.29
N LYS A 335 14.43 -17.60 -31.99
CA LYS A 335 13.19 -17.40 -31.24
C LYS A 335 13.45 -16.90 -29.82
N LEU A 336 14.47 -17.45 -29.15
CA LEU A 336 14.82 -17.02 -27.80
C LEU A 336 15.28 -15.55 -27.78
N ASP A 337 16.18 -15.17 -28.69
CA ASP A 337 16.63 -13.77 -28.83
C ASP A 337 15.48 -12.82 -29.19
N PHE A 338 14.57 -13.26 -30.07
CA PHE A 338 13.36 -12.52 -30.39
C PHE A 338 12.47 -12.31 -29.16
N LEU A 339 12.15 -13.36 -28.41
CA LEU A 339 11.27 -13.28 -27.24
C LEU A 339 11.84 -12.39 -26.14
N HIS A 340 13.14 -12.44 -25.88
CA HIS A 340 13.80 -11.52 -24.96
C HIS A 340 13.63 -10.06 -25.39
N LYS A 341 13.88 -9.76 -26.67
CA LYS A 341 13.72 -8.41 -27.22
C LYS A 341 12.27 -7.97 -27.21
N PHE A 342 11.35 -8.87 -27.53
CA PHE A 342 9.93 -8.60 -27.59
C PHE A 342 9.34 -8.28 -26.21
N PHE A 343 9.66 -9.09 -25.19
CA PHE A 343 9.24 -8.82 -23.80
C PHE A 343 9.85 -7.53 -23.28
N GLN A 344 11.14 -7.29 -23.54
CA GLN A 344 11.80 -6.04 -23.17
C GLN A 344 11.11 -4.82 -23.80
N ALA A 345 10.79 -4.91 -25.09
CA ALA A 345 10.10 -3.84 -25.78
C ALA A 345 8.71 -3.57 -25.22
N ALA A 346 7.97 -4.63 -24.89
CA ALA A 346 6.63 -4.50 -24.33
C ALA A 346 6.65 -3.78 -22.97
N VAL A 347 7.53 -4.17 -22.06
CA VAL A 347 7.64 -3.50 -20.74
C VAL A 347 8.15 -2.06 -20.87
N ASN A 348 9.07 -1.79 -21.81
CA ASN A 348 9.54 -0.44 -22.08
C ASN A 348 8.46 0.48 -22.67
N LEU A 349 7.46 -0.08 -23.35
CA LEU A 349 6.38 0.68 -23.98
C LEU A 349 5.18 0.86 -23.02
N TYR A 350 4.81 -0.21 -22.32
CA TYR A 350 3.58 -0.25 -21.54
C TYR A 350 3.79 -0.10 -20.03
N GLY A 351 4.99 -0.42 -19.52
CA GLY A 351 5.29 -0.49 -18.11
C GLY A 351 4.70 -1.74 -17.45
N VAL A 352 3.39 -1.93 -17.59
CA VAL A 352 2.66 -3.12 -17.13
C VAL A 352 1.75 -3.65 -18.24
N ILE A 353 1.87 -4.93 -18.55
CA ILE A 353 1.02 -5.60 -19.56
C ILE A 353 0.73 -7.06 -19.20
N GLU A 354 -0.50 -7.50 -19.44
CA GLU A 354 -0.88 -8.91 -19.29
C GLU A 354 -0.31 -9.75 -20.44
N LEU A 355 0.08 -10.99 -20.14
CA LEU A 355 0.63 -11.89 -21.15
C LEU A 355 -0.37 -12.15 -22.29
N VAL A 356 -1.67 -12.21 -21.99
CA VAL A 356 -2.75 -12.42 -22.96
C VAL A 356 -2.85 -11.24 -23.93
N ASP A 357 -2.84 -10.01 -23.42
CA ASP A 357 -2.85 -8.80 -24.25
C ASP A 357 -1.57 -8.72 -25.11
N LEU A 358 -0.43 -9.08 -24.55
CA LEU A 358 0.84 -9.09 -25.29
C LEU A 358 0.84 -10.13 -26.42
N ALA A 359 0.28 -11.31 -26.19
CA ALA A 359 0.13 -12.35 -27.21
C ALA A 359 -0.82 -11.89 -28.33
N GLN A 360 -1.93 -11.23 -27.98
CA GLN A 360 -2.85 -10.65 -28.96
C GLN A 360 -2.17 -9.59 -29.83
N ILE A 361 -1.42 -8.66 -29.22
CA ILE A 361 -0.67 -7.64 -29.95
C ILE A 361 0.37 -8.28 -30.88
N TYR A 362 1.06 -9.33 -30.42
CA TYR A 362 2.00 -10.09 -31.25
C TYR A 362 1.30 -10.68 -32.48
N GLU A 363 0.15 -11.33 -32.32
CA GLU A 363 -0.63 -11.90 -33.44
C GLU A 363 -1.03 -10.83 -34.46
N ASP A 364 -1.40 -9.63 -34.01
CA ASP A 364 -1.85 -8.54 -34.87
C ASP A 364 -0.72 -7.87 -35.69
N ILE A 365 0.54 -8.05 -35.25
CA ILE A 365 1.71 -7.40 -35.86
C ILE A 365 2.74 -8.39 -36.48
N LYS A 366 2.66 -9.69 -36.17
CA LYS A 366 3.68 -10.68 -36.60
C LYS A 366 3.82 -10.78 -38.11
N ASP A 367 2.70 -10.81 -38.84
CA ASP A 367 2.69 -10.94 -40.31
C ASP A 367 3.23 -9.68 -41.00
N LYS A 368 2.96 -8.50 -40.42
CA LYS A 368 3.41 -7.21 -40.96
C LYS A 368 4.94 -7.08 -40.85
N ASN A 369 5.51 -7.54 -39.75
CA ASN A 369 6.93 -7.38 -39.43
C ASN A 369 7.78 -8.61 -39.73
N HIS A 370 7.18 -9.70 -40.24
CA HIS A 370 7.84 -10.96 -40.52
C HIS A 370 8.53 -11.55 -39.27
N TYR A 371 7.86 -11.47 -38.12
CA TYR A 371 8.36 -12.05 -36.88
C TYR A 371 8.39 -13.59 -36.94
N PRO A 372 9.25 -14.25 -36.14
CA PRO A 372 9.24 -15.71 -36.01
C PRO A 372 7.86 -16.16 -35.54
N ASP A 373 7.37 -17.30 -36.02
CA ASP A 373 6.09 -17.90 -35.60
C ASP A 373 6.27 -18.52 -34.21
N ILE A 374 5.60 -17.95 -33.22
CA ILE A 374 5.60 -18.35 -31.82
C ILE A 374 4.19 -18.78 -31.43
N SER A 375 4.02 -19.96 -30.85
CA SER A 375 2.71 -20.40 -30.33
C SER A 375 2.44 -19.86 -28.93
N ASP A 376 1.17 -19.82 -28.52
CA ASP A 376 0.76 -19.44 -27.15
C ASP A 376 1.50 -20.25 -26.07
N ASP A 377 1.66 -21.56 -26.27
CA ASP A 377 2.44 -22.43 -25.38
C ASP A 377 3.91 -21.98 -25.27
N GLU A 378 4.51 -21.52 -26.36
CA GLU A 378 5.91 -21.02 -26.37
C GLU A 378 6.01 -19.67 -25.63
N PHE A 379 4.98 -18.82 -25.71
CA PHE A 379 4.88 -17.58 -24.91
C PHE A 379 4.78 -17.90 -23.40
N ILE A 380 3.93 -18.85 -23.02
CA ILE A 380 3.73 -19.28 -21.63
C ILE A 380 4.99 -19.93 -21.06
N ASP A 381 5.62 -20.84 -21.81
CA ASP A 381 6.86 -21.52 -21.41
C ASP A 381 8.02 -20.51 -21.24
N PHE A 382 8.14 -19.55 -22.16
CA PHE A 382 9.14 -18.50 -22.05
C PHE A 382 8.90 -17.62 -20.82
N ALA A 383 7.65 -17.18 -20.60
CA ALA A 383 7.27 -16.36 -19.44
C ALA A 383 7.57 -17.07 -18.11
N GLU A 384 7.36 -18.39 -18.03
CA GLU A 384 7.68 -19.20 -16.85
C GLU A 384 9.18 -19.33 -16.59
N LEU A 385 9.99 -19.41 -17.65
CA LEU A 385 11.43 -19.55 -17.52
C LEU A 385 12.10 -18.20 -17.25
N VAL A 386 11.76 -17.17 -18.01
CA VAL A 386 12.44 -15.87 -18.00
C VAL A 386 12.31 -15.15 -16.66
N ARG A 387 11.25 -15.45 -15.89
CA ARG A 387 11.07 -14.92 -14.53
C ARG A 387 12.18 -15.33 -13.56
N ARG A 388 12.90 -16.42 -13.87
CA ARG A 388 14.07 -16.90 -13.12
C ARG A 388 15.39 -16.43 -13.71
N GLU A 389 15.38 -15.62 -14.76
CA GLU A 389 16.58 -15.03 -15.36
C GLU A 389 16.87 -13.63 -14.79
N LYS A 390 18.11 -13.15 -14.97
CA LYS A 390 18.46 -11.78 -14.63
C LYS A 390 18.12 -10.80 -15.77
N VAL A 391 16.83 -10.53 -15.96
CA VAL A 391 16.30 -9.53 -16.90
C VAL A 391 15.86 -8.23 -16.17
N PRO A 392 15.74 -7.08 -16.86
CA PRO A 392 15.36 -5.79 -16.26
C PRO A 392 13.83 -5.61 -16.16
N TYR A 393 13.10 -6.71 -16.04
CA TYR A 393 11.66 -6.74 -15.79
C TYR A 393 11.31 -7.96 -14.94
N TYR A 394 10.06 -8.02 -14.48
CA TYR A 394 9.53 -9.12 -13.69
C TYR A 394 8.31 -9.71 -14.40
N VAL A 395 8.11 -11.02 -14.21
CA VAL A 395 6.90 -11.71 -14.67
C VAL A 395 6.24 -12.30 -13.44
N PHE A 396 5.11 -11.70 -13.07
CA PHE A 396 4.37 -12.04 -11.88
C PHE A 396 3.15 -12.91 -12.17
N GLU A 397 2.85 -13.76 -11.21
CA GLU A 397 1.57 -14.44 -11.09
C GLU A 397 0.62 -13.62 -10.22
N GLN A 398 -0.68 -13.85 -10.40
CA GLN A 398 -1.74 -13.07 -9.75
C GLN A 398 -1.55 -12.91 -8.25
N HIS A 399 -1.23 -14.00 -7.56
CA HIS A 399 -1.07 -14.06 -6.11
C HIS A 399 0.23 -13.43 -5.59
N GLU A 400 1.16 -13.06 -6.48
CA GLU A 400 2.42 -12.40 -6.11
C GLU A 400 2.30 -10.88 -6.16
N LEU A 401 1.46 -10.35 -7.06
CA LEU A 401 1.11 -8.93 -7.10
C LEU A 401 -0.04 -8.64 -6.15
N PHE A 402 -1.15 -9.36 -6.29
CA PHE A 402 -2.35 -9.08 -5.53
C PHE A 402 -2.43 -10.04 -4.34
N LYS A 403 -2.24 -9.50 -3.13
CA LYS A 403 -2.57 -10.25 -1.91
C LYS A 403 -4.09 -10.29 -1.82
N ASN A 404 -4.62 -11.52 -1.89
CA ASN A 404 -5.96 -11.95 -1.48
C ASN A 404 -7.13 -11.00 -1.80
N GLY A 405 -7.95 -11.38 -2.79
CA GLY A 405 -9.33 -10.87 -2.93
C GLY A 405 -9.67 -10.16 -4.23
N ILE A 406 -8.68 -9.80 -5.06
CA ILE A 406 -8.95 -9.38 -6.44
C ILE A 406 -8.73 -10.61 -7.34
N ASP A 407 -9.82 -11.31 -7.65
CA ASP A 407 -9.79 -12.42 -8.59
C ASP A 407 -9.79 -11.87 -10.03
N LEU A 408 -8.65 -11.33 -10.44
CA LEU A 408 -8.44 -10.91 -11.82
C LEU A 408 -8.09 -12.16 -12.63
N GLU A 409 -8.89 -12.45 -13.66
CA GLU A 409 -8.61 -13.53 -14.61
C GLU A 409 -7.48 -13.10 -15.56
N PHE A 410 -6.23 -13.18 -15.10
CA PHE A 410 -5.06 -13.07 -15.96
C PHE A 410 -4.08 -14.22 -15.70
N GLU A 411 -3.38 -14.65 -16.74
CA GLU A 411 -2.40 -15.74 -16.61
C GLU A 411 -1.11 -15.27 -15.94
N ARG A 412 -0.48 -14.22 -16.47
CA ARG A 412 0.74 -13.59 -15.94
C ARG A 412 0.80 -12.13 -16.36
N ILE A 413 1.48 -11.31 -15.56
CA ILE A 413 1.72 -9.89 -15.84
C ILE A 413 3.21 -9.63 -15.96
N LEU A 414 3.60 -8.93 -17.02
CA LEU A 414 4.93 -8.38 -17.21
C LEU A 414 4.97 -6.98 -16.58
N VAL A 415 6.01 -6.72 -15.80
CA VAL A 415 6.22 -5.46 -15.08
C VAL A 415 7.64 -4.96 -15.31
N ASP A 416 7.77 -3.74 -15.80
CA ASP A 416 9.05 -3.03 -15.89
C ASP A 416 9.66 -2.86 -14.49
N ALA A 417 10.95 -3.19 -14.33
CA ALA A 417 11.62 -3.07 -13.04
C ALA A 417 11.72 -1.62 -12.55
N ASP A 418 11.69 -0.62 -13.44
CA ASP A 418 11.72 0.80 -13.09
C ASP A 418 10.44 1.26 -12.36
N LEU A 419 9.34 0.51 -12.47
CA LEU A 419 8.10 0.79 -11.74
C LEU A 419 8.13 0.34 -10.29
N LEU A 420 9.12 -0.49 -9.94
CA LEU A 420 9.37 -0.88 -8.57
C LEU A 420 10.16 0.23 -7.89
N GLY A 421 9.69 0.71 -6.75
CA GLY A 421 10.34 1.78 -5.99
C GLY A 421 11.74 1.39 -5.47
N PRO A 422 12.41 2.27 -4.71
CA PRO A 422 13.74 1.99 -4.14
C PRO A 422 13.80 0.71 -3.30
N ASP A 423 12.67 0.26 -2.75
CA ASP A 423 12.53 -0.99 -1.99
C ASP A 423 12.24 -2.23 -2.88
N GLY A 424 12.31 -2.08 -4.20
CA GLY A 424 12.18 -3.14 -5.19
C GLY A 424 10.84 -3.87 -5.09
N LEU A 425 10.88 -5.21 -4.98
CA LEU A 425 9.69 -6.06 -4.87
C LEU A 425 8.78 -5.76 -3.67
N LYS A 426 9.22 -4.92 -2.72
CA LYS A 426 8.40 -4.46 -1.59
C LYS A 426 7.56 -3.23 -1.93
N SER A 427 7.87 -2.52 -3.01
CA SER A 427 7.20 -1.30 -3.45
C SER A 427 6.49 -1.55 -4.79
N LEU A 428 5.20 -1.91 -4.70
CA LEU A 428 4.35 -2.23 -5.86
C LEU A 428 3.41 -1.08 -6.27
N GLU A 429 3.48 0.07 -5.59
CA GLU A 429 2.58 1.21 -5.84
C GLU A 429 2.64 1.69 -7.30
N GLY A 430 3.85 1.81 -7.87
CA GLY A 430 4.03 2.19 -9.28
C GLY A 430 3.39 1.18 -10.25
N VAL A 431 3.41 -0.11 -9.89
CA VAL A 431 2.78 -1.18 -10.68
C VAL A 431 1.26 -1.03 -10.67
N TYR A 432 0.66 -0.81 -9.50
CA TYR A 432 -0.79 -0.64 -9.36
C TYR A 432 -1.29 0.64 -10.05
N ASN A 433 -0.55 1.74 -9.94
CA ASN A 433 -0.90 3.00 -10.58
C ASN A 433 -0.96 2.90 -12.10
N VAL A 434 -0.09 2.09 -12.70
CA VAL A 434 -0.10 1.82 -14.15
C VAL A 434 -1.18 0.80 -14.50
N TYR A 435 -1.26 -0.31 -13.76
CA TYR A 435 -2.17 -1.41 -14.08
C TYR A 435 -3.65 -1.02 -13.95
N PHE A 436 -4.03 -0.36 -12.85
CA PHE A 436 -5.40 0.14 -12.62
C PHE A 436 -5.65 1.51 -13.24
N SER A 437 -4.80 1.94 -14.16
CA SER A 437 -4.98 3.24 -14.78
C SER A 437 -6.24 3.28 -15.63
N GLU A 438 -7.19 4.12 -15.25
CA GLU A 438 -8.43 4.36 -16.00
C GLU A 438 -8.24 5.28 -17.23
N TYR A 439 -7.02 5.80 -17.46
CA TYR A 439 -6.78 6.76 -18.54
C TYR A 439 -6.82 6.15 -19.94
N ALA A 440 -6.56 4.85 -20.04
CA ALA A 440 -6.66 4.09 -21.28
C ALA A 440 -7.14 2.68 -20.96
N ASN A 441 -8.23 2.26 -21.62
CA ASN A 441 -8.77 0.91 -21.45
C ASN A 441 -8.17 -0.10 -22.45
N VAL A 442 -7.40 0.39 -23.43
CA VAL A 442 -6.80 -0.41 -24.50
C VAL A 442 -5.34 -0.03 -24.72
N TYR A 443 -4.51 -1.03 -24.97
CA TYR A 443 -3.11 -0.85 -25.33
C TYR A 443 -2.97 -0.26 -26.74
N TRP A 444 -2.00 0.64 -26.91
CA TRP A 444 -1.63 1.12 -28.23
C TRP A 444 -0.81 0.06 -28.97
N GLU A 445 -1.21 -0.29 -30.19
CA GLU A 445 -0.51 -1.26 -31.03
C GLU A 445 0.59 -0.58 -31.86
N PRO A 446 1.89 -0.87 -31.62
CA PRO A 446 2.97 -0.32 -32.44
C PRO A 446 3.01 -0.93 -33.84
N GLU A 447 3.48 -0.16 -34.82
CA GLU A 447 3.81 -0.72 -36.15
C GLU A 447 4.90 -1.79 -36.05
N ASP A 448 5.92 -1.57 -35.21
CA ASP A 448 7.04 -2.48 -34.93
C ASP A 448 7.36 -2.45 -33.43
N MET A 449 6.95 -3.48 -32.69
CA MET A 449 7.28 -3.62 -31.25
C MET A 449 8.80 -3.58 -31.00
N LEU A 450 9.64 -4.16 -31.86
CA LEU A 450 11.08 -4.23 -31.61
C LEU A 450 11.77 -2.86 -31.68
N ALA A 451 11.11 -1.84 -32.23
CA ALA A 451 11.57 -0.44 -32.16
C ALA A 451 11.69 0.09 -30.71
N TYR A 452 11.05 -0.57 -29.75
CA TYR A 452 10.99 -0.19 -28.33
C TYR A 452 11.93 -1.04 -27.45
N THR A 453 12.81 -1.84 -28.06
CA THR A 453 13.80 -2.68 -27.36
C THR A 453 14.82 -1.89 -26.53
N GLY A 454 15.20 -0.69 -27.00
CA GLY A 454 15.89 0.30 -26.17
C GLY A 454 14.89 1.07 -25.33
N HIS A 455 15.31 1.63 -24.18
CA HIS A 455 14.44 2.58 -23.49
C HIS A 455 14.21 3.74 -24.45
N GLN A 456 13.00 3.84 -25.02
CA GLN A 456 12.69 4.81 -26.08
C GLN A 456 12.93 6.26 -25.62
N GLN A 457 12.94 6.48 -24.30
CA GLN A 457 13.27 7.73 -23.63
C GLN A 457 14.75 8.12 -23.75
N GLU A 458 15.66 7.22 -24.15
CA GLU A 458 17.11 7.47 -24.22
C GLU A 458 17.46 8.70 -25.05
N LYS A 459 16.78 8.98 -26.16
CA LYS A 459 17.15 10.11 -27.02
C LYS A 459 16.79 11.46 -26.39
N GLU A 460 15.54 11.66 -26.00
CA GLU A 460 15.06 12.90 -25.37
C GLU A 460 15.71 13.10 -23.98
N GLU A 461 15.97 12.02 -23.25
CA GLU A 461 16.80 12.03 -22.03
C GLU A 461 18.22 12.49 -22.30
N LEU A 462 18.87 11.96 -23.35
CA LEU A 462 20.21 12.36 -23.74
C LEU A 462 20.24 13.81 -24.22
N ASP A 463 19.21 14.29 -24.92
CA ASP A 463 19.08 15.67 -25.36
C ASP A 463 18.90 16.62 -24.16
N MET A 464 18.04 16.27 -23.19
CA MET A 464 17.89 17.01 -21.93
C MET A 464 19.20 17.01 -21.13
N LEU A 465 19.83 15.86 -20.97
CA LEU A 465 21.09 15.71 -20.25
C LEU A 465 22.22 16.51 -20.92
N ALA A 466 22.30 16.45 -22.26
CA ALA A 466 23.27 17.22 -23.03
C ALA A 466 23.06 18.72 -22.82
N TYR A 467 21.81 19.19 -22.85
CA TYR A 467 21.47 20.58 -22.63
C TYR A 467 21.82 21.05 -21.21
N PHE A 468 21.41 20.33 -20.16
CA PHE A 468 21.75 20.70 -18.77
C PHE A 468 23.26 20.62 -18.51
N THR A 469 23.95 19.64 -19.08
CA THR A 469 25.42 19.54 -19.01
C THR A 469 26.10 20.76 -19.63
N GLN A 470 25.59 21.27 -20.77
CA GLN A 470 26.07 22.50 -21.40
C GLN A 470 25.70 23.77 -20.60
N LEU A 471 24.59 23.76 -19.86
CA LEU A 471 24.24 24.86 -18.95
C LEU A 471 25.27 25.00 -17.82
N GLY A 472 25.80 23.89 -17.31
CA GLY A 472 26.84 23.87 -16.28
C GLY A 472 28.27 24.18 -16.74
N SER A 473 28.46 24.58 -17.99
CA SER A 473 29.79 24.81 -18.61
C SER A 473 30.02 26.27 -18.98
N ARG A 474 31.16 26.84 -18.55
CA ARG A 474 31.56 28.23 -18.90
C ARG A 474 32.06 28.38 -20.34
N ASP A 475 32.80 27.39 -20.85
CA ASP A 475 33.52 27.49 -22.14
C ASP A 475 33.10 26.42 -23.17
N ALA A 476 31.94 25.78 -22.99
CA ALA A 476 31.41 24.62 -23.75
C ALA A 476 32.37 23.39 -23.92
N LYS A 477 33.64 23.49 -23.54
CA LYS A 477 34.70 22.50 -23.77
C LYS A 477 35.18 21.80 -22.50
N ILE A 478 34.90 22.36 -21.32
CA ILE A 478 35.32 21.81 -20.02
C ILE A 478 34.11 21.86 -19.08
N VAL A 479 33.57 20.70 -18.75
CA VAL A 479 32.47 20.52 -17.80
C VAL A 479 33.02 19.87 -16.54
N SER A 480 32.78 20.46 -15.36
CA SER A 480 33.17 19.86 -14.08
C SER A 480 32.37 18.57 -13.84
N LEU A 481 32.93 17.65 -13.06
CA LEU A 481 32.24 16.43 -12.64
C LEU A 481 30.96 16.78 -11.87
N GLU A 482 31.04 17.78 -10.98
CA GLU A 482 29.91 18.32 -10.23
C GLU A 482 28.76 18.81 -11.14
N SER A 483 29.06 19.53 -12.23
CA SER A 483 28.02 19.99 -13.17
C SER A 483 27.37 18.83 -13.94
N LYS A 484 28.12 17.76 -14.21
CA LYS A 484 27.55 16.55 -14.83
C LYS A 484 26.63 15.81 -13.87
N ASP A 485 27.04 15.70 -12.60
CA ASP A 485 26.23 15.05 -11.56
C ASP A 485 24.95 15.85 -11.29
N LEU A 486 25.03 17.18 -11.22
CA LEU A 486 23.86 18.06 -11.08
C LEU A 486 22.92 17.96 -12.28
N ALA A 487 23.46 17.97 -13.51
CA ALA A 487 22.65 17.80 -14.71
C ALA A 487 21.94 16.45 -14.73
N ARG A 488 22.64 15.38 -14.35
CA ARG A 488 22.07 14.03 -14.25
C ARG A 488 20.97 13.96 -13.19
N LYS A 489 21.20 14.51 -11.99
CA LYS A 489 20.18 14.59 -10.92
C LYS A 489 18.91 15.34 -11.37
N ILE A 490 19.06 16.45 -12.10
CA ILE A 490 17.93 17.22 -12.60
C ILE A 490 17.12 16.40 -13.62
N VAL A 491 17.80 15.74 -14.56
CA VAL A 491 17.15 14.86 -15.54
C VAL A 491 16.48 13.67 -14.85
N ASP A 492 17.18 12.96 -13.98
CA ASP A 492 16.65 11.80 -13.24
C ASP A 492 15.41 12.19 -12.41
N HIS A 493 15.38 13.39 -11.82
CA HIS A 493 14.20 13.92 -11.14
C HIS A 493 13.03 14.14 -12.10
N PHE A 494 13.25 14.78 -13.26
CA PHE A 494 12.21 14.94 -14.29
C PHE A 494 11.66 13.59 -14.78
N LEU A 495 12.52 12.58 -14.93
CA LEU A 495 12.12 11.25 -15.38
C LEU A 495 11.32 10.51 -14.30
N TRP A 496 11.81 10.52 -13.06
CA TRP A 496 11.20 9.81 -11.93
C TRP A 496 9.81 10.36 -11.60
N THR A 497 9.68 11.68 -11.47
CA THR A 497 8.39 12.38 -11.26
C THR A 497 7.37 12.08 -12.36
N SER A 498 7.86 11.86 -13.58
CA SER A 498 7.02 11.55 -14.73
C SER A 498 6.62 10.06 -14.82
N LYS A 499 7.27 9.15 -14.08
CA LYS A 499 7.04 7.70 -14.08
C LYS A 499 6.12 7.22 -12.94
N SER A 500 6.09 7.89 -11.78
CA SER A 500 5.50 7.34 -10.54
C SER A 500 4.09 7.81 -10.16
N GLY A 501 3.41 8.64 -10.96
CA GLY A 501 2.01 9.01 -10.66
C GLY A 501 1.81 9.62 -9.26
N PHE A 502 2.80 10.36 -8.75
CA PHE A 502 2.85 11.21 -7.54
C PHE A 502 1.81 11.02 -6.40
N GLN A 503 2.36 10.79 -5.19
CA GLN A 503 2.00 11.59 -4.00
C GLN A 503 3.20 12.08 -3.15
N GLU A 504 4.41 11.54 -3.26
CA GLU A 504 5.56 12.00 -2.46
C GLU A 504 6.87 12.06 -3.28
N ALA A 505 7.11 13.14 -4.01
CA ALA A 505 8.47 13.46 -4.43
C ALA A 505 9.09 14.43 -3.43
N ASP A 506 10.25 14.07 -2.88
CA ASP A 506 11.11 14.98 -2.13
C ASP A 506 11.32 16.30 -2.90
N PRO A 507 11.29 17.46 -2.23
CA PRO A 507 11.48 18.73 -2.89
C PRO A 507 12.94 18.92 -3.26
N ILE A 508 13.28 18.89 -4.56
CA ILE A 508 14.50 19.51 -5.15
C ILE A 508 14.47 19.32 -6.70
N PRO A 509 14.73 20.38 -7.55
CA PRO A 509 15.96 21.14 -7.52
C PRO A 509 15.84 22.64 -7.90
N LYS A 510 15.32 23.50 -7.01
CA LYS A 510 15.58 24.94 -7.17
C LYS A 510 17.06 25.26 -6.93
N GLU A 511 17.69 24.56 -5.99
CA GLU A 511 19.04 24.88 -5.53
C GLU A 511 20.11 24.28 -6.44
N GLU A 512 19.92 23.04 -6.89
CA GLU A 512 20.80 22.33 -7.80
C GLU A 512 20.75 22.96 -9.20
N PHE A 513 19.58 23.43 -9.65
CA PHE A 513 19.47 24.18 -10.90
C PHE A 513 20.15 25.56 -10.80
N ARG A 514 20.02 26.25 -9.66
CA ARG A 514 20.76 27.50 -9.39
C ARG A 514 22.27 27.28 -9.38
N GLN A 515 22.72 26.21 -8.73
CA GLN A 515 24.14 25.83 -8.66
C GLN A 515 24.68 25.44 -10.05
N LEU A 516 23.89 24.71 -10.85
CA LEU A 516 24.23 24.38 -12.23
C LEU A 516 24.43 25.65 -13.09
N LEU A 517 23.50 26.62 -13.00
CA LEU A 517 23.62 27.90 -13.70
C LEU A 517 24.84 28.71 -13.24
N ALA A 518 25.09 28.75 -11.93
CA ALA A 518 26.25 29.43 -11.34
C ALA A 518 27.58 28.82 -11.81
N ASN A 519 27.64 27.48 -11.93
CA ASN A 519 28.81 26.77 -12.45
C ASN A 519 29.11 27.18 -13.90
N GLY A 520 28.07 27.29 -14.73
CA GLY A 520 28.18 27.76 -16.11
C GLY A 520 28.39 29.27 -16.27
N GLY A 521 28.31 30.06 -15.20
CA GLY A 521 28.33 31.53 -15.27
C GLY A 521 27.12 32.11 -16.01
N LYS A 522 26.00 31.39 -16.01
CA LYS A 522 24.75 31.77 -16.69
C LYS A 522 23.74 32.27 -15.66
N THR A 523 22.81 33.12 -16.09
CA THR A 523 21.64 33.51 -15.31
C THR A 523 20.39 32.99 -16.00
N PHE A 524 19.36 32.65 -15.23
CA PHE A 524 18.09 32.24 -15.80
C PHE A 524 17.48 33.40 -16.61
N ASN A 525 17.16 33.15 -17.87
CA ASN A 525 16.60 34.14 -18.78
C ASN A 525 15.54 33.48 -19.68
N LYS A 526 14.82 34.30 -20.47
CA LYS A 526 13.71 33.83 -21.30
C LYS A 526 14.12 32.80 -22.37
N GLU A 527 15.34 32.91 -22.92
CA GLU A 527 15.86 31.95 -23.90
C GLU A 527 16.08 30.57 -23.29
N ILE A 528 16.65 30.51 -22.07
CA ILE A 528 16.81 29.27 -21.32
C ILE A 528 15.45 28.69 -20.93
N GLU A 529 14.51 29.54 -20.52
CA GLU A 529 13.12 29.18 -20.21
C GLU A 529 12.43 28.54 -21.43
N ASP A 530 12.49 29.19 -22.60
CA ASP A 530 11.86 28.72 -23.84
C ASP A 530 12.48 27.40 -24.33
N ASN A 531 13.81 27.24 -24.27
CA ASN A 531 14.51 26.00 -24.65
C ASN A 531 14.18 24.82 -23.72
N ILE A 532 14.10 25.05 -22.40
CA ILE A 532 13.70 24.02 -21.44
C ILE A 532 12.24 23.60 -21.71
N LEU A 533 11.36 24.57 -21.95
CA LEU A 533 9.96 24.29 -22.29
C LEU A 533 9.83 23.52 -23.61
N GLU A 534 10.68 23.79 -24.60
CA GLU A 534 10.71 23.05 -25.85
C GLU A 534 11.19 21.61 -25.66
N LEU A 535 12.27 21.40 -24.89
CA LEU A 535 12.76 20.05 -24.55
C LEU A 535 11.71 19.24 -23.79
N ILE A 536 11.03 19.84 -22.82
CA ILE A 536 9.93 19.21 -22.08
C ILE A 536 8.78 18.88 -23.03
N ARG A 537 8.37 19.81 -23.90
CA ARG A 537 7.32 19.54 -24.89
C ARG A 537 7.68 18.41 -25.84
N ASN A 538 8.93 18.35 -26.30
CA ASN A 538 9.38 17.28 -27.19
C ASN A 538 9.40 15.93 -26.45
N TYR A 539 9.86 15.91 -25.20
CA TYR A 539 9.75 14.75 -24.32
C TYR A 539 8.29 14.31 -24.15
N ASP A 540 7.38 15.22 -23.77
CA ASP A 540 5.96 14.90 -23.55
C ASP A 540 5.22 14.42 -24.82
N LYS A 541 5.59 14.94 -25.99
CA LYS A 541 4.98 14.58 -27.27
C LYS A 541 5.40 13.20 -27.76
N ASN A 542 6.67 12.88 -27.61
CA ASN A 542 7.26 11.64 -28.13
C ASN A 542 7.24 10.52 -27.08
N ARG A 543 6.98 10.84 -25.82
CA ARG A 543 6.88 9.86 -24.73
C ARG A 543 5.53 9.15 -24.79
N HIS A 544 5.61 7.85 -25.01
CA HIS A 544 4.55 6.92 -24.66
C HIS A 544 4.50 6.82 -23.14
N VAL A 545 3.31 7.00 -22.55
CA VAL A 545 3.16 7.04 -21.09
C VAL A 545 2.54 5.72 -20.64
N TYR A 546 3.15 5.09 -19.63
CA TYR A 546 2.68 3.82 -19.07
C TYR A 546 1.21 3.86 -18.63
N VAL A 547 0.83 4.92 -17.90
CA VAL A 547 -0.57 5.12 -17.49
C VAL A 547 -1.53 5.35 -18.66
N LEU A 548 -1.01 5.71 -19.84
CA LEU A 548 -1.77 5.79 -21.08
C LEU A 548 -1.62 4.51 -21.91
N LYS A 549 -1.21 3.37 -21.34
CA LYS A 549 -1.06 2.08 -22.02
C LYS A 549 -0.33 2.15 -23.37
N GLY A 550 0.75 2.94 -23.41
CA GLY A 550 1.59 3.09 -24.60
C GLY A 550 1.08 4.12 -25.61
N TRP A 551 0.02 4.88 -25.34
CA TRP A 551 -0.40 5.98 -26.21
C TRP A 551 0.50 7.21 -26.02
N THR A 552 0.77 7.94 -27.11
CA THR A 552 1.37 9.27 -26.98
C THR A 552 0.33 10.29 -26.55
N THR A 553 0.81 11.35 -25.91
CA THR A 553 0.00 12.47 -25.44
C THR A 553 -0.82 13.17 -26.55
N ASP A 554 -0.28 13.23 -27.76
CA ASP A 554 -0.91 13.91 -28.91
C ASP A 554 -1.93 13.01 -29.63
N GLU A 555 -1.67 11.71 -29.74
CA GLU A 555 -2.61 10.73 -30.30
C GLU A 555 -3.83 10.54 -29.38
N TRP A 556 -3.60 10.46 -28.07
CA TRP A 556 -4.66 10.40 -27.07
C TRP A 556 -5.59 11.62 -27.15
N ASN A 557 -5.02 12.83 -27.23
CA ASN A 557 -5.78 14.07 -27.40
C ASN A 557 -6.64 14.12 -28.68
N SER A 558 -6.22 13.41 -29.72
CA SER A 558 -6.83 13.46 -31.06
C SER A 558 -7.89 12.37 -31.27
N ASN A 559 -8.05 11.46 -30.31
CA ASN A 559 -8.98 10.32 -30.38
C ASN A 559 -10.19 10.54 -29.44
N PRO A 560 -11.36 10.93 -29.97
CA PRO A 560 -12.50 11.41 -29.16
C PRO A 560 -13.20 10.33 -28.32
N ASP A 561 -12.93 9.05 -28.60
CA ASP A 561 -13.57 7.91 -27.92
C ASP A 561 -12.78 7.43 -26.69
N ILE A 562 -11.62 8.04 -26.40
CA ILE A 562 -10.84 7.77 -25.19
C ILE A 562 -11.23 8.80 -24.13
N HIS A 563 -12.19 8.45 -23.27
CA HIS A 563 -12.69 9.30 -22.18
C HIS A 563 -11.84 9.16 -20.91
N GLY A 564 -11.22 10.24 -20.44
CA GLY A 564 -10.61 10.34 -19.11
C GLY A 564 -10.19 11.77 -18.80
N GLU A 565 -10.94 12.46 -17.95
CA GLU A 565 -10.99 13.93 -17.85
C GLU A 565 -9.66 14.61 -17.42
N GLN A 566 -9.04 15.34 -18.36
CA GLN A 566 -8.35 16.65 -18.31
C GLN A 566 -7.59 17.19 -17.06
N VAL A 567 -7.38 16.46 -15.96
CA VAL A 567 -6.93 17.07 -14.69
C VAL A 567 -5.42 16.97 -14.43
N GLN A 568 -4.74 15.90 -14.84
CA GLN A 568 -3.33 15.68 -14.49
C GLN A 568 -2.34 16.48 -15.36
N LYS A 569 -2.61 16.57 -16.67
CA LYS A 569 -1.79 17.30 -17.66
C LYS A 569 -1.69 18.80 -17.37
N ILE A 570 -2.76 19.38 -16.83
CA ILE A 570 -2.81 20.79 -16.43
C ILE A 570 -2.09 20.99 -15.09
N LYS A 571 -2.17 20.06 -14.13
CA LYS A 571 -1.56 20.22 -12.79
C LYS A 571 -0.02 20.16 -12.79
N ALA A 572 0.60 19.22 -13.50
CA ALA A 572 2.07 19.13 -13.56
C ALA A 572 2.70 20.32 -14.33
N MET A 573 2.11 20.71 -15.46
CA MET A 573 2.53 21.90 -16.22
C MET A 573 2.27 23.21 -15.46
N GLN A 574 1.15 23.31 -14.74
CA GLN A 574 0.82 24.50 -13.95
C GLN A 574 1.71 24.62 -12.71
N ALA A 575 2.09 23.52 -12.06
CA ALA A 575 3.03 23.53 -10.94
C ALA A 575 4.43 24.02 -11.35
N LEU A 576 4.94 23.56 -12.51
CA LEU A 576 6.19 24.05 -13.11
C LEU A 576 6.09 25.52 -13.54
N LEU A 577 5.00 25.92 -14.21
CA LEU A 577 4.76 27.31 -14.60
C LEU A 577 4.63 28.24 -13.40
N ASP A 578 4.01 27.79 -12.30
CA ASP A 578 3.85 28.55 -11.07
C ASP A 578 5.16 28.63 -10.27
N MET A 579 5.98 27.57 -10.30
CA MET A 579 7.35 27.58 -9.75
C MET A 579 8.27 28.54 -10.50
N ILE A 580 8.17 28.59 -11.84
CA ILE A 580 8.93 29.51 -12.70
C ILE A 580 8.44 30.95 -12.53
N LYS A 581 7.12 31.18 -12.45
CA LYS A 581 6.54 32.51 -12.20
C LYS A 581 6.86 33.07 -10.81
N LYS A 582 6.87 32.25 -9.76
CA LYS A 582 7.29 32.66 -8.40
C LYS A 582 8.77 33.05 -8.29
N SER A 583 9.61 32.76 -9.30
CA SER A 583 10.99 33.25 -9.35
C SER A 583 11.13 34.69 -9.88
N LYS A 584 10.04 35.28 -10.39
CA LYS A 584 10.00 36.65 -10.94
C LYS A 584 9.56 37.72 -9.93
N ASP A 585 9.09 37.33 -8.74
CA ASP A 585 8.79 38.27 -7.65
C ASP A 585 9.98 38.33 -6.66
N PRO A 586 10.72 39.44 -6.60
CA PRO A 586 11.62 39.69 -5.50
C PRO A 586 10.81 40.16 -4.29
N GLU A 587 10.86 39.42 -3.18
CA GLU A 587 10.71 40.03 -1.85
C GLU A 587 11.86 41.00 -1.56
#